data_AF-A0A933HER3-F1
#
_entry.id   AF-A0A933HER3-F1
#
_cell.length_a   1.000
_cell.length_b   1.000
_cell.length_c   1.000
_cell.angle_alpha   90.00
_cell.angle_beta   90.00
_cell.angle_gamma   90.00
#
_symmetry.space_group_name_H-M   'P 1'
#
loop_
_entity.id
_entity.type
_entity.pdbx_description
1 polymer ?
#
loop_
_entity_poly.entity_id
_entity_poly.type
_entity_poly.pdbx_seq_one_letter_code
_entity_poly.pdbx_strand_id
1 'polypeptide(L)'
;MSDKKLINELKAKIEALVIAIPKELSAYEFYVDLAAKYEDQASKEMFLFLAKQELSHRDTLERLLADLQAKLEQALTGRKAS
;
A
#
# COMPACT_ATOMS: atom_id res chain seq x y z
N MET A 1 3.74 28.90 2.85
CA MET A 1 2.96 27.77 3.41
C MET A 1 3.82 27.09 4.46
N SER A 2 3.33 26.85 5.67
CA SER A 2 4.15 26.41 6.81
C SER A 2 4.70 24.99 6.64
N ASP A 3 5.99 24.78 6.89
CA ASP A 3 6.66 23.46 6.90
C ASP A 3 5.97 22.43 7.81
N LYS A 4 5.30 22.90 8.87
CA LYS A 4 4.51 22.05 9.78
C LYS A 4 3.31 21.41 9.07
N LYS A 5 2.69 22.14 8.12
CA LYS A 5 1.56 21.63 7.33
C LYS A 5 2.02 20.49 6.42
N LEU A 6 3.14 20.68 5.72
CA LEU A 6 3.73 19.64 4.86
C LEU A 6 4.06 18.36 5.63
N ILE A 7 4.71 18.47 6.79
CA ILE A 7 5.05 17.32 7.64
C ILE A 7 3.79 16.56 8.08
N ASN A 8 2.74 17.28 8.49
CA ASN A 8 1.48 16.66 8.91
C ASN A 8 0.79 15.95 7.74
N GLU A 9 0.82 16.54 6.54
CA GLU A 9 0.28 15.91 5.32
C GLU A 9 1.04 14.63 4.94
N LEU A 10 2.38 14.65 5.02
CA LEU A 10 3.21 13.47 4.76
C LEU A 10 2.91 12.35 5.76
N LYS A 11 2.80 12.67 7.06
CA LYS A 11 2.45 11.70 8.11
C LYS A 11 1.07 11.09 7.87
N ALA A 12 0.06 11.91 7.59
CA ALA A 12 -1.30 11.43 7.34
C ALA A 12 -1.36 10.49 6.11
N LYS A 13 -0.62 10.79 5.05
CA LYS A 13 -0.52 9.91 3.87
C LYS A 13 0.19 8.60 4.20
N ILE A 14 1.27 8.65 4.97
CA ILE A 14 2.00 7.45 5.43
C ILE A 14 1.08 6.57 6.29
N GLU A 15 0.34 7.14 7.23
CA GLU A 15 -0.62 6.40 8.07
C GLU A 15 -1.69 5.70 7.22
N ALA A 16 -2.23 6.37 6.20
CA ALA A 16 -3.18 5.75 5.28
C ALA A 16 -2.59 4.55 4.53
N LEU A 17 -1.32 4.66 4.08
CA LEU A 17 -0.65 3.56 3.38
C LEU A 17 -0.32 2.39 4.31
N VAL A 18 0.08 2.65 5.55
CA VAL A 18 0.32 1.61 6.57
C VAL A 18 -0.95 0.81 6.86
N ILE A 19 -2.13 1.43 6.73
CA ILE A 19 -3.42 0.74 6.86
C ILE A 19 -3.81 0.00 5.57
N ALA A 20 -3.51 0.56 4.40
CA ALA A 20 -3.90 0.00 3.10
C ALA A 20 -3.08 -1.24 2.72
N ILE A 21 -1.76 -1.23 2.91
CA ILE A 21 -0.87 -2.32 2.49
C ILE A 21 -1.28 -3.70 3.06
N PRO A 22 -1.58 -3.84 4.37
CA PRO A 22 -2.06 -5.10 4.92
C PRO A 22 -3.41 -5.55 4.34
N LYS A 23 -4.27 -4.60 3.93
CA LYS A 23 -5.57 -4.93 3.31
C LYS A 23 -5.38 -5.58 1.94
N GLU A 24 -4.39 -5.15 1.16
CA GLU A 24 -4.06 -5.80 -0.12
C GLU A 24 -3.61 -7.25 0.10
N LEU A 25 -2.82 -7.53 1.14
CA LEU A 25 -2.42 -8.89 1.49
C LEU A 25 -3.62 -9.74 1.93
N SER A 26 -4.51 -9.20 2.77
CA SER A 26 -5.74 -9.90 3.17
C SER A 26 -6.67 -10.15 1.97
N ALA A 27 -6.75 -9.23 1.00
CA ALA A 27 -7.51 -9.40 -0.22
C ALA A 27 -6.91 -10.49 -1.12
N TYR A 28 -5.58 -10.53 -1.26
CA TYR A 28 -4.87 -11.62 -1.94
C TYR A 28 -5.22 -12.98 -1.33
N GLU A 29 -5.08 -13.14 -0.01
CA GLU A 29 -5.39 -14.38 0.70
C GLU A 29 -6.86 -14.78 0.50
N PHE A 30 -7.78 -13.81 0.59
CA PHE A 30 -9.20 -14.01 0.34
C PHE A 30 -9.48 -14.55 -1.06
N TYR A 31 -8.86 -13.99 -2.10
CA TYR A 31 -9.05 -14.46 -3.47
C TYR A 31 -8.39 -15.81 -3.74
N VAL A 32 -7.24 -16.10 -3.13
CA VAL A 32 -6.63 -17.44 -3.19
C VAL A 32 -7.55 -18.48 -2.55
N ASP A 33 -8.12 -18.17 -1.39
CA ASP A 33 -9.07 -19.05 -0.71
C ASP A 33 -10.36 -19.27 -1.51
N LEU A 34 -10.85 -18.23 -2.20
CA LEU A 34 -11.98 -18.38 -3.12
C LEU A 34 -11.63 -19.27 -4.30
N ALA A 35 -10.46 -19.08 -4.93
CA ALA A 35 -10.02 -19.94 -6.02
C ALA A 35 -9.94 -21.43 -5.61
N ALA A 36 -9.59 -21.72 -4.36
CA ALA A 36 -9.53 -23.09 -3.84
C ALA A 36 -10.92 -23.72 -3.59
N LYS A 37 -11.97 -22.91 -3.41
CA LYS A 37 -13.33 -23.37 -3.04
C LYS A 37 -14.23 -23.68 -4.24
N TYR A 38 -13.95 -23.10 -5.41
CA TYR A 38 -14.75 -23.32 -6.61
C TYR A 38 -14.17 -24.49 -7.42
N GLU A 39 -15.02 -25.24 -8.14
CA GLU A 39 -14.58 -26.36 -8.96
C GLU A 39 -14.40 -25.96 -10.43
N ASP A 40 -15.21 -25.01 -10.93
CA ASP A 40 -15.20 -24.58 -12.31
C ASP A 40 -13.94 -23.74 -12.64
N GLN A 41 -13.38 -24.01 -13.82
CA GLN A 41 -12.11 -23.43 -14.24
C GLN A 41 -12.18 -21.92 -14.43
N ALA A 42 -13.31 -21.40 -14.95
CA ALA A 42 -13.47 -19.97 -15.21
C ALA A 42 -13.44 -19.13 -13.93
N SER A 43 -14.14 -19.58 -12.87
CA SER A 43 -14.15 -18.89 -11.58
C SER A 43 -12.78 -18.97 -10.90
N LYS A 44 -12.09 -20.12 -10.96
CA LYS A 44 -10.71 -20.27 -10.46
C LYS A 44 -9.77 -19.25 -11.09
N GLU A 45 -9.79 -19.17 -12.43
CA GLU A 45 -8.93 -18.24 -13.17
C GLU A 45 -9.24 -16.79 -12.84
N MET A 46 -10.52 -16.44 -12.72
CA MET A 46 -10.96 -15.10 -12.31
C MET A 46 -10.42 -14.74 -10.92
N PHE A 47 -10.58 -15.61 -9.92
CA PHE A 47 -10.10 -15.32 -8.56
C PHE A 47 -8.57 -15.27 -8.47
N LEU A 48 -7.86 -16.16 -9.17
CA LEU A 48 -6.40 -16.10 -9.24
C LEU A 48 -5.89 -14.85 -9.97
N PHE A 49 -6.63 -14.36 -10.97
CA PHE A 49 -6.34 -13.08 -11.61
C PHE A 49 -6.49 -11.92 -10.62
N LEU A 50 -7.59 -11.87 -9.86
CA LEU A 50 -7.81 -10.86 -8.83
C LEU A 50 -6.73 -10.91 -7.74
N ALA A 51 -6.40 -12.10 -7.24
CA ALA A 51 -5.30 -12.27 -6.28
C ALA A 51 -3.99 -11.64 -6.79
N LYS A 52 -3.62 -11.90 -8.05
CA LYS A 52 -2.43 -11.31 -8.66
C LYS A 52 -2.49 -9.77 -8.76
N GLN A 53 -3.67 -9.19 -8.97
CA GLN A 53 -3.84 -7.73 -8.96
C GLN A 53 -3.50 -7.15 -7.59
N GLU A 54 -3.95 -7.77 -6.50
CA GLU A 54 -3.68 -7.26 -5.15
C GLU A 54 -2.19 -7.27 -4.78
N LEU A 55 -1.42 -8.23 -5.29
CA LEU A 55 0.04 -8.19 -5.16
C LEU A 55 0.65 -6.97 -5.87
N SER A 56 0.17 -6.65 -7.07
CA SER A 56 0.62 -5.47 -7.82
C SER A 56 0.20 -4.16 -7.15
N HIS A 57 -1.00 -4.11 -6.54
CA HIS A 57 -1.44 -2.99 -5.73
C HIS A 57 -0.54 -2.81 -4.52
N ARG A 58 -0.30 -3.89 -3.76
CA ARG A 58 0.62 -3.90 -2.61
C ARG A 58 2.00 -3.35 -2.97
N ASP A 59 2.62 -3.87 -4.02
CA ASP A 59 3.94 -3.42 -4.49
C ASP A 59 3.96 -1.92 -4.82
N THR A 60 2.87 -1.41 -5.39
CA THR A 60 2.72 0.01 -5.72
C THR A 60 2.59 0.88 -4.46
N LEU A 61 1.81 0.43 -3.48
CA LEU A 61 1.65 1.13 -2.21
C LEU A 61 2.94 1.11 -1.39
N GLU A 62 3.70 0.01 -1.40
CA GLU A 62 4.99 -0.11 -0.71
C GLU A 62 6.04 0.84 -1.30
N ARG A 63 6.12 0.95 -2.64
CA ARG A 63 6.98 1.94 -3.30
C ARG A 63 6.61 3.37 -2.91
N LEU A 64 5.31 3.69 -2.92
CA LEU A 64 4.84 5.01 -2.53
C LEU A 64 5.12 5.32 -1.05
N LEU A 65 4.99 4.33 -0.16
CA LEU A 65 5.32 4.46 1.25
C LEU A 65 6.79 4.83 1.44
N ALA A 66 7.71 4.12 0.77
CA ALA A 66 9.14 4.40 0.82
C ALA A 66 9.46 5.82 0.34
N ASP A 67 8.86 6.26 -0.78
CA ASP A 67 9.04 7.61 -1.30
C ASP A 67 8.55 8.70 -0.33
N LEU A 68 7.41 8.48 0.32
CA LEU A 68 6.87 9.43 1.30
C LEU A 68 7.69 9.47 2.59
N GLN A 69 8.21 8.33 3.04
CA GLN A 69 9.11 8.26 4.19
C GLN A 69 10.41 9.02 3.91
N ALA A 70 11.01 8.85 2.73
CA ALA A 70 12.20 9.60 2.33
C ALA A 70 11.94 11.12 2.29
N LYS A 71 10.79 11.56 1.74
CA LYS A 71 10.38 12.97 1.74
C LYS A 71 10.18 13.52 3.16
N LEU A 72 9.57 12.73 4.05
CA LEU A 72 9.37 13.10 5.44
C LEU A 72 10.72 13.25 6.17
N GLU A 73 11.65 12.33 5.94
CA GLU A 73 13.01 12.42 6.49
C GLU A 73 13.73 13.69 6.04
N GLN A 74 13.71 13.99 4.74
CA GLN A 74 14.30 15.21 4.18
C GLN A 74 13.69 16.48 4.80
N ALA A 75 12.36 16.53 4.97
CA ALA A 75 11.68 17.65 5.60
C ALA A 75 12.06 17.82 7.08
N LEU A 76 12.39 16.73 7.78
CA LEU A 76 12.82 16.77 9.18
C LEU A 76 14.31 17.11 9.33
N THR A 77 15.17 16.64 8.43
CA THR A 77 16.62 16.90 8.46
C THR A 77 16.96 18.31 8.00
N GLY A 78 16.27 18.85 6.98
CA GLY A 78 16.40 20.25 6.58
C GLY A 78 16.10 21.23 7.73
N ARG A 79 15.28 20.82 8.69
CA ARG A 79 14.95 21.58 9.90
C ARG A 79 16.01 21.53 11.00
N LYS A 80 16.91 20.53 10.99
CA LYS A 80 18.02 20.42 11.96
C LYS A 80 19.25 21.23 11.53
N ALA A 81 19.31 21.66 10.27
CA ALA A 81 20.44 22.39 9.69
C ALA A 81 20.21 23.91 9.59
N SER A 82 19.06 24.42 10.04
CA SER A 82 18.72 25.85 10.16
C SER A 82 18.46 26.21 11.62
#